data_AF-A0A139HU89-F1
#
_entry.id   AF-A0A139HU89-F1
#
_cell.length_a   1.000
_cell.length_b   1.000
_cell.length_c   1.000
_cell.angle_alpha   90.00
_cell.angle_beta   90.00
_cell.angle_gamma   90.00
#
_symmetry.space_group_name_H-M   'P 1'
#
loop_
_entity.id
_entity.type
_entity.pdbx_description
1 polymer ?
#
loop_
_entity_poly.entity_id
_entity_poly.type
_entity_poly.pdbx_seq_one_letter_code
_entity_poly.pdbx_strand_id
1 'polypeptide(L)'
;MASELEKRTLPTCPGLDGYVYTGPGGKQYRIRCNMDTINGGYLDLQQTPNLEVCMQRCGQRADCRWVTFDGNVNGGGNCYLKHTGGGDLPKAGIKRALKLG
;
A
#
# COMPACT_ATOMS: atom_id res chain seq x y z
N MET A 1 -18.40 -11.31 22.07
CA MET A 1 -17.93 -11.48 20.68
C MET A 1 -17.44 -10.12 20.16
N ALA A 2 -16.21 -9.72 20.48
CA ALA A 2 -15.69 -8.38 20.19
C ALA A 2 -14.60 -8.36 19.09
N SER A 3 -14.49 -9.40 18.26
CA SER A 3 -13.25 -9.65 17.51
C SER A 3 -13.32 -9.42 16.00
N GLU A 4 -14.44 -8.94 15.47
CA GLU A 4 -14.66 -8.84 14.01
C GLU A 4 -14.74 -7.39 13.49
N LEU A 5 -15.08 -6.41 14.33
CA LEU A 5 -15.32 -5.03 13.87
C LEU A 5 -14.10 -4.09 14.03
N GLU A 6 -13.19 -4.35 14.96
CA GLU A 6 -11.93 -3.59 15.11
C GLU A 6 -10.83 -4.00 14.11
N LYS A 7 -11.03 -5.08 13.34
CA LYS A 7 -10.08 -5.53 12.30
C LYS A 7 -10.19 -4.78 10.97
N ARG A 8 -11.13 -3.83 10.84
CA ARG A 8 -11.41 -3.11 9.58
C ARG A 8 -10.55 -1.86 9.35
N THR A 9 -9.61 -1.59 10.24
CA THR A 9 -8.70 -0.45 10.14
C THR A 9 -7.27 -0.94 10.25
N LEU A 10 -6.43 -0.67 9.24
CA LEU A 10 -5.03 -1.06 9.26
C LEU A 10 -4.29 -0.35 10.40
N PRO A 11 -3.36 -1.03 11.11
CA PRO A 11 -2.43 -0.35 12.01
C PRO A 11 -1.70 0.79 11.29
N THR A 12 -1.33 1.84 12.01
CA THR A 12 -0.55 2.94 11.42
C THR A 12 0.95 2.63 11.44
N CYS A 13 1.73 3.36 10.63
CA CYS A 13 3.18 3.33 10.75
C CYS A 13 3.63 3.93 12.09
N PRO A 14 4.65 3.37 12.77
CA PRO A 14 5.55 2.31 12.31
C PRO A 14 5.07 0.86 12.53
N GLY A 15 3.98 0.63 13.27
CA GLY A 15 3.48 -0.72 13.58
C GLY A 15 3.03 -1.56 12.37
N LEU A 16 2.81 -0.91 11.22
CA LEU A 16 2.48 -1.57 9.95
C LEU A 16 3.71 -2.07 9.17
N ASP A 17 4.94 -1.75 9.58
CA ASP A 17 6.14 -2.14 8.82
C ASP A 17 6.30 -3.66 8.78
N GLY A 18 6.40 -4.22 7.57
CA GLY A 18 6.54 -5.66 7.35
C GLY A 18 5.21 -6.44 7.38
N TYR A 19 4.09 -5.78 7.70
CA TYR A 19 2.78 -6.41 7.74
C TYR A 19 2.36 -6.90 6.34
N VAL A 20 1.79 -8.10 6.28
CA VAL A 20 1.17 -8.64 5.06
C VAL A 20 -0.33 -8.47 5.18
N TYR A 21 -0.86 -7.50 4.45
CA TYR A 21 -2.29 -7.25 4.34
C TYR A 21 -2.90 -8.14 3.26
N THR A 22 -4.05 -8.75 3.55
CA THR A 22 -4.85 -9.46 2.55
C THR A 22 -6.10 -8.64 2.27
N GLY A 23 -6.18 -8.08 1.07
CA GLY A 23 -7.32 -7.27 0.65
C GLY A 23 -8.46 -8.07 0.02
N PRO A 24 -9.57 -7.39 -0.30
CA PRO A 24 -10.66 -7.99 -1.06
C PRO A 24 -10.16 -8.65 -2.35
N GLY A 25 -10.72 -9.81 -2.68
CA GLY A 25 -10.28 -10.61 -3.83
C GLY A 25 -9.00 -11.43 -3.57
N GLY A 26 -8.57 -11.55 -2.31
CA GLY A 26 -7.46 -12.43 -1.90
C GLY A 26 -6.07 -11.92 -2.28
N LYS A 27 -5.97 -10.68 -2.75
CA LYS A 27 -4.68 -10.05 -3.11
C LYS A 27 -3.91 -9.68 -1.85
N GLN A 28 -2.70 -10.20 -1.75
CA GLN A 28 -1.81 -9.98 -0.61
C GLN A 28 -0.79 -8.89 -0.91
N TYR A 29 -0.52 -8.04 0.06
CA TYR A 29 0.39 -6.92 -0.04
C TYR A 29 1.34 -6.89 1.16
N ARG A 30 2.64 -6.92 0.90
CA ARG A 30 3.65 -6.64 1.93
C ARG A 30 3.90 -5.15 2.01
N ILE A 31 3.54 -4.56 3.15
CA ILE A 31 3.64 -3.13 3.40
C ILE A 31 4.99 -2.83 4.06
N ARG A 32 5.62 -1.72 3.68
CA ARG A 32 6.73 -1.11 4.42
C ARG A 32 6.45 0.35 4.70
N CYS A 33 6.83 0.79 5.88
CA CYS A 33 6.74 2.15 6.35
C CYS A 33 8.04 2.90 6.12
N ASN A 34 7.94 4.20 5.88
CA ASN A 34 9.07 5.08 5.58
C ASN A 34 9.92 4.57 4.40
N MET A 35 9.26 3.99 3.41
CA MET A 35 9.88 3.40 2.24
C MET A 35 9.08 3.72 0.99
N ASP A 36 9.79 4.12 -0.06
CA ASP A 36 9.34 4.20 -1.44
C ASP A 36 10.02 3.10 -2.27
N THR A 37 9.83 3.11 -3.59
CA THR A 37 10.45 2.19 -4.55
C THR A 37 11.54 2.87 -5.37
N ILE A 38 12.64 2.18 -5.64
CA ILE A 38 13.63 2.61 -6.64
C ILE A 38 13.03 2.41 -8.04
N ASN A 39 13.23 3.36 -8.98
CA ASN A 39 12.79 3.24 -10.38
C ASN A 39 11.34 2.78 -10.54
N GLY A 40 10.41 3.46 -9.88
CA GLY A 40 9.05 2.97 -9.64
C GLY A 40 8.12 2.74 -10.83
N GLY A 41 8.52 2.83 -12.11
CA GLY A 41 7.68 2.53 -13.28
C GLY A 41 6.20 2.92 -13.13
N TYR A 42 5.93 4.23 -13.08
CA TYR A 42 4.60 4.77 -12.76
C TYR A 42 3.54 4.35 -13.78
N LEU A 43 2.38 3.93 -13.28
CA LEU A 43 1.19 3.60 -14.07
C LEU A 43 0.10 4.65 -13.93
N ASP A 44 -0.13 5.13 -12.71
CA ASP A 44 -1.22 6.05 -12.38
C ASP A 44 -0.91 6.80 -11.06
N LEU A 45 -1.53 7.97 -10.91
CA LEU A 45 -1.47 8.81 -9.71
C LEU A 45 -2.86 9.38 -9.44
N GLN A 46 -3.45 9.02 -8.29
CA GLN A 46 -4.72 9.59 -7.84
C GLN A 46 -4.75 9.74 -6.32
N GLN A 47 -5.59 10.65 -5.82
CA GLN A 47 -5.86 10.70 -4.38
C GLN A 47 -6.82 9.57 -3.98
N THR A 48 -6.53 8.93 -2.86
CA THR A 48 -7.37 7.89 -2.26
C THR A 48 -7.57 8.17 -0.78
N PRO A 49 -8.68 7.73 -0.18
CA PRO A 49 -9.02 8.06 1.20
C PRO A 49 -8.15 7.33 2.24
N ASN A 50 -7.41 6.29 1.85
CA ASN A 50 -6.52 5.50 2.70
C ASN A 50 -5.64 4.55 1.87
N LEU A 51 -4.66 3.94 2.52
CA LEU A 51 -3.73 2.99 1.90
C LEU A 51 -4.44 1.73 1.37
N GLU A 52 -5.47 1.26 2.06
CA GLU A 52 -6.24 0.07 1.67
C GLU A 52 -6.89 0.25 0.28
N VAL A 53 -7.61 1.36 0.07
CA VAL A 53 -8.22 1.67 -1.22
C VAL A 53 -7.16 1.80 -2.31
N CYS A 54 -6.00 2.38 -1.99
CA CYS A 54 -4.89 2.45 -2.93
C CYS A 54 -4.38 1.04 -3.35
N MET A 55 -4.21 0.12 -2.40
CA MET A 55 -3.83 -1.28 -2.69
C MET A 55 -4.93 -2.01 -3.48
N GLN A 56 -6.21 -1.79 -3.16
CA GLN A 56 -7.32 -2.37 -3.91
C GLN A 56 -7.31 -1.94 -5.38
N ARG A 57 -7.04 -0.65 -5.68
CA ARG A 57 -6.88 -0.17 -7.07
C ARG A 57 -5.75 -0.88 -7.80
N CYS A 58 -4.62 -1.12 -7.11
CA CYS A 58 -3.53 -1.96 -7.66
C CYS A 58 -3.97 -3.43 -7.85
N GLY A 59 -4.87 -3.92 -7.00
CA GLY A 59 -5.42 -5.27 -7.08
C GLY A 59 -6.20 -5.52 -8.36
N GLN A 60 -6.99 -4.53 -8.78
CA GLN A 60 -7.80 -4.52 -10.00
C GLN A 60 -6.98 -4.43 -11.30
N ARG A 61 -5.68 -4.13 -11.19
CA ARG A 61 -4.77 -4.01 -12.33
C ARG A 61 -3.84 -5.21 -12.42
N ALA A 62 -3.76 -5.82 -13.59
CA ALA A 62 -2.86 -6.94 -13.85
C ALA A 62 -1.39 -6.48 -13.91
N ASP A 63 -1.14 -5.28 -14.42
CA ASP A 63 0.19 -4.68 -14.57
C ASP A 63 0.71 -3.99 -13.30
N CYS A 64 -0.13 -3.76 -12.29
CA CYS A 64 0.29 -3.13 -11.05
C CYS A 64 0.93 -4.15 -10.10
N ARG A 65 2.17 -3.88 -9.70
CA ARG A 65 2.94 -4.70 -8.75
C ARG A 65 3.30 -3.96 -7.48
N TRP A 66 3.39 -2.64 -7.53
CA TRP A 66 3.81 -1.79 -6.44
C TRP A 66 2.83 -0.63 -6.23
N VAL A 67 2.76 -0.21 -4.98
CA VAL A 67 2.03 0.98 -4.55
C VAL A 67 2.98 1.83 -3.73
N THR A 68 2.96 3.14 -3.94
CA THR A 68 3.52 4.13 -3.03
C THR A 68 2.40 5.04 -2.57
N PHE A 69 2.32 5.32 -1.28
CA PHE A 69 1.30 6.15 -0.66
C PHE A 69 1.93 7.14 0.31
N ASP A 70 1.63 8.44 0.16
CA ASP A 70 2.22 9.51 0.97
C ASP A 70 1.31 9.99 2.13
N GLY A 71 0.05 9.56 2.16
CA GLY A 71 -0.92 9.91 3.20
C GLY A 71 -0.79 9.08 4.47
N ASN A 72 -1.66 9.36 5.44
CA ASN A 72 -1.80 8.53 6.64
C ASN A 72 -2.46 7.20 6.28
N VAL A 73 -2.05 6.08 6.89
CA VAL A 73 -2.58 4.74 6.53
C VAL A 73 -4.11 4.71 6.45
N ASN A 74 -4.77 5.35 7.42
CA ASN A 74 -6.23 5.45 7.54
C ASN A 74 -6.78 6.83 7.16
N GLY A 75 -6.04 7.61 6.38
CA GLY A 75 -6.43 8.95 5.95
C GLY A 75 -6.00 9.23 4.51
N GLY A 76 -6.49 10.34 3.97
CA GLY A 76 -6.28 10.70 2.56
C GLY A 76 -4.81 10.85 2.19
N GLY A 77 -4.47 10.52 0.94
CA GLY A 77 -3.14 10.70 0.37
C GLY A 77 -3.09 10.38 -1.11
N ASN A 78 -1.95 10.71 -1.72
CA ASN A 78 -1.65 10.36 -3.10
C ASN A 78 -1.27 8.88 -3.20
N CYS A 79 -1.93 8.18 -4.12
CA CYS A 79 -1.75 6.79 -4.46
C CYS A 79 -1.02 6.69 -5.80
N TYR A 80 0.24 6.28 -5.76
CA TYR A 80 1.06 6.04 -6.93
C TYR A 80 1.07 4.55 -7.24
N LEU A 81 0.42 4.17 -8.34
CA LEU A 81 0.43 2.79 -8.85
C LEU A 81 1.63 2.60 -9.76
N LYS A 82 2.26 1.44 -9.65
CA LYS A 82 3.59 1.17 -10.22
C LYS A 82 3.68 -0.26 -10.73
N HIS A 83 4.23 -0.46 -11.93
CA HIS A 83 4.41 -1.82 -12.49
C HIS A 83 5.75 -2.45 -12.10
N THR A 84 6.73 -1.64 -11.70
CA THR A 84 8.04 -2.11 -11.22
C THR A 84 8.49 -1.29 -10.01
N GLY A 85 9.42 -1.84 -9.25
CA GLY A 85 10.03 -1.25 -8.08
C GLY A 85 11.34 -1.95 -7.87
N GLY A 86 12.44 -1.33 -8.30
CA GLY A 86 13.80 -1.86 -8.27
C GLY A 86 14.38 -2.00 -6.86
N GLY A 87 13.55 -2.17 -5.84
CA GLY A 87 13.93 -2.26 -4.44
C GLY A 87 13.36 -1.15 -3.57
N ASP A 88 13.80 -1.14 -2.32
CA ASP A 88 13.35 -0.22 -1.27
C ASP A 88 14.21 1.05 -1.25
N LEU A 89 13.56 2.20 -1.27
CA LEU A 89 14.20 3.51 -1.06
C LEU A 89 13.70 4.09 0.27
N PRO A 90 14.55 4.23 1.30
CA PRO A 90 14.16 4.87 2.56
C PRO A 90 13.65 6.29 2.31
N LYS A 91 12.41 6.58 2.70
CA LYS A 91 11.77 7.88 2.51
C LYS A 91 10.71 8.09 3.58
N ALA A 92 10.99 9.01 4.51
CA ALA A 92 10.13 9.27 5.65
C ALA A 92 8.71 9.67 5.22
N GLY A 93 7.71 9.18 5.95
CA GLY A 93 6.30 9.47 5.68
C GLY A 93 5.69 8.66 4.54
N ILE A 94 6.46 7.89 3.78
CA ILE A 94 5.97 7.12 2.63
C ILE A 94 5.68 5.67 3.02
N LYS A 95 4.61 5.10 2.48
CA LYS A 95 4.21 3.71 2.67
C LYS A 95 4.25 3.04 1.31
N ARG A 96 5.07 2.01 1.15
CA ARG A 96 5.05 1.20 -0.06
C ARG A 96 4.40 -0.14 0.19
N ALA A 97 3.68 -0.66 -0.79
CA ALA A 97 3.11 -1.99 -0.72
C ALA A 97 3.48 -2.80 -1.97
N LEU A 98 4.05 -3.99 -1.75
CA LEU A 98 4.36 -4.95 -2.80
C LEU A 98 3.22 -5.96 -2.89
N LYS A 99 2.54 -6.02 -4.04
CA LYS A 99 1.59 -7.09 -4.36
C LYS A 99 2.36 -8.41 -4.40
N LEU A 100 1.88 -9.46 -3.75
CA LEU A 100 2.57 -10.75 -3.68
C LEU A 100 2.09 -11.75 -4.75
N GLY A 101 0.87 -11.60 -5.28
CA GLY A 101 0.28 -12.44 -6.35
C GLY A 101 -0.93 -11.80 -7.01
#